data_AF-A0A229SSX5-F1
#
_entry.id   AF-A0A229SSX5-F1
#
_cell.length_a   1.000
_cell.length_b   1.000
_cell.length_c   1.000
_cell.angle_alpha   90.00
_cell.angle_beta   90.00
_cell.angle_gamma   90.00
#
_symmetry.space_group_name_H-M   'P 1'
#
loop_
_entity.id
_entity.type
_entity.pdbx_description
1 polymer ?
#
loop_
_entity_poly.entity_id
_entity_poly.type
_entity_poly.pdbx_seq_one_letter_code
_entity_poly.pdbx_strand_id
1 'polypeptide(L)' 'MVSKTRVVLIMLLLLAVAIGLIVVLAKAGAGAFWIKTAPIAVLLIGGIGAQSAGLFQKKAKKTE' A
#
# COMPACT_ATOMS: atom_id res chain seq x y z
N MET A 1 19.27 0.35 8.18
CA MET A 1 18.22 -0.67 8.39
C MET A 1 16.93 0.02 8.82
N VAL A 2 15.89 -0.03 7.99
CA VAL A 2 14.55 0.39 8.39
C VAL A 2 13.98 -0.57 9.43
N SER A 3 13.25 -0.02 10.41
CA SER A 3 12.61 -0.84 11.43
C SER A 3 11.62 -1.81 10.78
N LYS A 4 11.73 -3.10 11.11
CA LYS A 4 10.76 -4.13 10.67
C LYS A 4 9.33 -3.68 10.96
N THR A 5 9.10 -3.08 12.13
CA THR A 5 7.79 -2.55 12.53
C THR A 5 7.25 -1.51 11.55
N ARG A 6 8.10 -0.58 11.08
CA ARG A 6 7.67 0.45 10.12
C ARG A 6 7.24 -0.15 8.79
N VAL A 7 7.98 -1.13 8.27
CA VAL A 7 7.63 -1.82 7.03
C VAL A 7 6.31 -2.57 7.19
N VAL A 8 6.15 -3.29 8.31
CA VAL A 8 4.90 -4.02 8.62
C VAL A 8 3.71 -3.07 8.69
N LEU A 9 3.84 -1.92 9.36
CA LEU A 9 2.75 -0.93 9.44
C LEU A 9 2.37 -0.37 8.07
N ILE A 10 3.35 -0.06 7.21
CA ILE A 10 3.08 0.44 5.85
C ILE A 10 2.40 -0.64 5.01
N MET A 11 2.86 -1.89 5.09
CA MET A 11 2.25 -3.04 4.40
C MET A 11 0.82 -3.31 4.89
N LEU A 12 0.58 -3.24 6.20
CA LEU A 12 -0.76 -3.40 6.77
C LEU A 12 -1.71 -2.30 6.32
N LEU A 13 -1.24 -1.06 6.26
CA LEU A 13 -2.03 0.05 5.74
C LEU A 13 -2.40 -0.17 4.26
N LEU A 14 -1.42 -0.57 3.44
CA LEU A 14 -1.63 -0.92 2.03
C LEU A 14 -2.65 -2.05 1.84
N LEU A 15 -2.56 -3.07 2.69
CA LEU A 15 -3.51 -4.18 2.70
C LEU A 15 -4.93 -3.70 3.06
N ALA A 16 -5.06 -2.86 4.09
CA ALA A 16 -6.34 -2.30 4.50
C ALA A 16 -6.99 -1.47 3.38
N VAL A 17 -6.20 -0.67 2.66
CA VAL A 17 -6.67 0.07 1.49
C VAL A 17 -7.13 -0.87 0.37
N ALA A 18 -6.37 -1.93 0.07
CA ALA A 18 -6.76 -2.91 -0.94
C ALA A 18 -8.07 -3.63 -0.58
N ILE A 19 -8.26 -4.00 0.68
CA ILE A 19 -9.52 -4.60 1.16
C ILE A 19 -10.67 -3.59 1.07
N GLY A 20 -10.46 -2.36 1.49
CA GLY A 20 -11.45 -1.29 1.37
C GLY A 20 -11.88 -1.07 -0.08
N LEU A 21 -10.93 -1.11 -1.01
CA LEU A 21 -11.21 -1.02 -2.45
C LEU A 21 -12.08 -2.17 -2.93
N ILE A 22 -11.79 -3.42 -2.52
CA ILE A 22 -12.63 -4.58 -2.86
C ILE A 22 -14.07 -4.37 -2.37
N VAL A 23 -14.24 -3.92 -1.13
CA VAL A 23 -15.57 -3.66 -0.56
C VAL A 23 -16.31 -2.59 -1.36
N VAL A 24 -15.63 -1.49 -1.73
CA VAL A 24 -16.21 -0.42 -2.54
C VAL A 24 -16.61 -0.93 -3.93
N LEU A 25 -15.73 -1.67 -4.60
CA LEU A 25 -16.01 -2.24 -5.93
C LEU A 25 -17.17 -3.24 -5.88
N ALA A 26 -17.22 -4.09 -4.85
CA ALA A 26 -18.31 -5.04 -4.67
C ALA A 26 -19.65 -4.30 -4.43
N LYS A 27 -19.65 -3.24 -3.61
CA LYS A 27 -20.85 -2.41 -3.38
C LYS A 27 -21.29 -1.66 -4.63
N ALA A 28 -20.36 -1.26 -5.48
CA ALA A 28 -20.64 -0.58 -6.74
C ALA A 28 -21.09 -1.53 -7.86
N GLY A 29 -21.16 -2.84 -7.63
CA GLY A 29 -21.52 -3.82 -8.66
C GLY A 29 -20.45 -3.97 -9.74
N ALA A 30 -19.18 -3.69 -9.42
CA ALA A 30 -18.10 -3.79 -10.38
C ALA A 30 -17.92 -5.23 -10.89
N GLY A 31 -17.63 -5.37 -12.18
CA GLY A 31 -17.38 -6.67 -12.78
C GLY A 31 -16.21 -7.41 -12.13
N ALA A 32 -16.23 -8.75 -12.21
CA ALA A 32 -15.22 -9.63 -11.61
C ALA A 32 -13.78 -9.31 -12.05
N PHE A 33 -13.60 -8.75 -13.25
CA PHE A 33 -12.32 -8.22 -13.72
C PHE A 33 -11.76 -7.17 -12.77
N TRP A 34 -12.53 -6.12 -12.47
CA TRP A 34 -12.11 -5.01 -11.61
C TRP A 34 -11.88 -5.43 -10.17
N ILE A 35 -12.74 -6.29 -9.63
CA ILE A 35 -12.59 -6.81 -8.26
C ILE A 35 -11.29 -7.59 -8.10
N LYS A 36 -10.80 -8.26 -9.15
CA LYS A 36 -9.55 -9.02 -9.13
C LYS A 36 -8.31 -8.17 -9.43
N THR A 37 -8.37 -7.29 -10.41
CA THR A 37 -7.19 -6.57 -10.91
C THR A 37 -6.90 -5.28 -10.16
N ALA A 38 -7.93 -4.53 -9.75
CA ALA A 38 -7.76 -3.24 -9.09
C ALA A 38 -7.00 -3.32 -7.74
N PRO A 39 -7.27 -4.31 -6.87
CA PRO A 39 -6.53 -4.43 -5.60
C PRO A 39 -5.05 -4.73 -5.83
N ILE A 40 -4.73 -5.57 -6.84
CA ILE A 40 -3.35 -5.90 -7.21
C ILE A 40 -2.62 -4.64 -7.71
N ALA A 41 -3.27 -3.88 -8.60
CA ALA A 41 -2.72 -2.63 -9.09
C ALA A 41 -2.45 -1.63 -7.96
N VAL A 42 -3.37 -1.52 -6.98
CA VAL A 42 -3.19 -0.65 -5.82
C VAL A 42 -2.04 -1.11 -4.91
N LEU A 43 -1.87 -2.41 -4.70
CA LEU A 43 -0.75 -2.93 -3.92
C LEU A 43 0.60 -2.62 -4.61
N LEU A 44 0.68 -2.80 -5.93
CA LEU A 44 1.90 -2.52 -6.69
C LEU A 44 2.22 -1.02 -6.73
N ILE A 45 1.25 -0.20 -7.14
CA ILE A 45 1.43 1.25 -7.26
C ILE A 45 1.68 1.87 -5.89
N GLY A 46 0.90 1.48 -4.87
CA GLY A 46 1.09 2.00 -3.52
C GLY A 46 2.39 1.53 -2.89
N GLY A 47 2.86 0.30 -3.18
CA GLY A 47 4.17 -0.18 -2.77
C GLY A 47 5.32 0.62 -3.41
N ILE A 48 5.25 0.86 -4.73
CA ILE A 48 6.22 1.69 -5.47
C ILE A 48 6.19 3.13 -4.95
N GLY A 49 4.99 3.69 -4.75
CA GLY A 49 4.81 5.03 -4.20
C GLY A 49 5.35 5.18 -2.78
N ALA A 50 5.16 4.17 -1.94
CA ALA A 50 5.75 4.15 -0.59
C ALA A 50 7.28 4.11 -0.64
N GLN A 51 7.84 3.38 -1.60
CA GLN A 51 9.28 3.33 -1.81
C GLN A 51 9.85 4.65 -2.33
N SER A 52 9.21 5.26 -3.33
CA SER A 52 9.65 6.53 -3.92
C SER A 52 9.53 7.70 -2.95
N ALA A 53 8.49 7.71 -2.11
CA ALA A 53 8.32 8.70 -1.04
C ALA A 53 9.29 8.51 0.14
N GLY A 54 10.17 7.51 0.08
CA GLY A 54 11.14 7.23 1.15
C GLY A 54 10.49 6.75 2.45
N LEU A 55 9.25 6.25 2.41
CA LEU A 55 8.59 5.69 3.60
C LEU A 55 9.36 4.47 4.15
N PHE A 56 10.04 3.74 3.25
CA PHE A 56 10.97 2.65 3.57
C PHE A 56 12.43 3.11 3.71
N GLN A 57 12.73 4.40 3.80
CA GLN A 57 14.06 4.91 4.11
C GLN A 57 14.17 5.20 5.62
N LYS A 58 15.35 5.00 6.21
CA LYS A 58 15.63 5.53 7.55
C LYS A 58 15.68 7.06 7.41
N LYS A 59 15.12 7.82 8.36
CA LYS A 59 15.46 9.26 8.43
C LYS A 59 16.98 9.35 8.46
N ALA A 60 17.58 10.08 7.51
CA ALA A 60 18.98 10.44 7.61
C ALA A 60 19.16 11.10 8.98
N LYS A 61 20.09 10.56 9.78
CA LYS A 61 20.50 11.23 11.00
C LYS A 61 21.02 12.58 10.52
N LYS A 62 20.34 13.67 10.87
CA LYS A 62 20.85 15.02 10.68
C LYS A 62 22.09 15.06 11.57
N THR A 63 23.26 14.84 10.97
CA THR A 63 24.54 15.07 11.62
C THR A 63 24.68 16.59 11.65
N GLU A 64 24.34 17.16 12.79
CA GLU A 64 24.81 18.49 13.19
C GLU A 64 26.26 18.37 13.67
#